data_AF-A0A3F3I1M2-F1
#
_entry.id   AF-A0A3F3I1M2-F1
#
_cell.length_a   1.000
_cell.length_b   1.000
_cell.length_c   1.000
_cell.angle_alpha   90.00
_cell.angle_beta   90.00
_cell.angle_gamma   90.00
#
_symmetry.space_group_name_H-M   'P 1'
#
loop_
_entity.id
_entity.type
_entity.pdbx_description
1 polymer ?
#
loop_
_entity_poly.entity_id
_entity_poly.type
_entity_poly.pdbx_seq_one_letter_code
_entity_poly.pdbx_strand_id
1 'polypeptide(L)'
;MNLSKLFTLLLVAGLVVTGCSDNNNDDGASTPIDENARFTTADQMGRPAVNTVFISSSSKNSFNTTLPSNQRAAFRTEMETNLSGLSPAYANESDANALGQNRDAFIDLLATDVLNVSLTGTTTFFDGTNVLTGRNLTDDVISVELLLIFGGEDGTEFPGLSDDNVDSNDKQFLSTFPYLAAPF
;
A
#
# COMPACT_ATOMS: atom_id res chain seq x y z
N MET A 1 -35.73 -55.23 5.33
CA MET A 1 -34.66 -54.23 5.53
C MET A 1 -34.78 -53.22 4.40
N ASN A 2 -35.26 -52.02 4.71
CA ASN A 2 -35.83 -51.09 3.72
C ASN A 2 -34.73 -50.45 2.86
N LEU A 3 -34.92 -50.48 1.54
CA LEU A 3 -34.00 -50.01 0.50
C LEU A 3 -33.59 -48.53 0.66
N SER A 4 -34.35 -47.76 1.43
CA SER A 4 -34.07 -46.36 1.77
C SER A 4 -32.88 -46.17 2.72
N LYS A 5 -32.49 -47.18 3.52
CA LYS A 5 -31.32 -47.08 4.42
C LYS A 5 -29.99 -47.35 3.73
N LEU A 6 -30.01 -47.95 2.52
CA LEU A 6 -28.81 -48.22 1.73
C LEU A 6 -28.33 -46.99 0.96
N PHE A 7 -29.25 -46.08 0.60
CA PHE A 7 -28.92 -44.82 -0.06
C PHE A 7 -28.31 -43.76 0.87
N THR A 8 -28.66 -43.78 2.16
CA THR A 8 -28.09 -42.84 3.15
C THR A 8 -26.65 -43.18 3.53
N LEU A 9 -26.24 -44.45 3.42
CA LEU A 9 -24.87 -44.88 3.72
C LEU A 9 -23.90 -44.57 2.56
N LEU A 10 -24.39 -44.47 1.32
CA LEU A 10 -23.57 -44.09 0.16
C LEU A 10 -23.34 -42.58 0.03
N LEU A 11 -24.20 -41.74 0.60
CA LEU A 11 -24.05 -40.27 0.53
C LEU A 11 -23.04 -39.72 1.55
N VAL A 12 -22.69 -40.49 2.58
CA VAL A 12 -21.74 -40.09 3.65
C VAL A 12 -20.30 -40.53 3.36
N ALA A 13 -20.09 -41.42 2.38
CA ALA A 13 -18.75 -41.84 1.93
C ALA A 13 -18.11 -40.90 0.88
N GLY A 14 -18.81 -39.85 0.45
CA GLY A 14 -18.32 -38.85 -0.51
C GLY A 14 -17.47 -37.74 0.10
N LEU A 15 -17.23 -37.76 1.42
CA LEU A 15 -16.27 -36.86 2.08
C LEU A 15 -14.85 -37.42 1.93
N VAL A 16 -14.38 -37.54 0.68
CA VAL A 16 -12.96 -37.78 0.43
C VAL A 16 -12.24 -36.46 0.67
N VAL A 17 -11.55 -36.41 1.79
CA VAL A 17 -10.49 -35.46 2.12
C VAL A 17 -9.57 -35.33 0.90
N THR A 18 -9.72 -34.24 0.14
CA THR A 18 -8.63 -33.72 -0.68
C THR A 18 -7.57 -33.22 0.29
N GLY A 19 -6.69 -34.13 0.70
CA GLY A 19 -5.43 -33.75 1.32
C GLY A 19 -4.64 -32.99 0.28
N CYS A 20 -4.18 -31.80 0.63
CA CYS A 20 -3.07 -31.17 -0.07
C CYS A 20 -1.91 -32.16 -0.04
N SER A 21 -1.58 -32.73 -1.19
CA SER A 21 -0.34 -33.48 -1.34
C SER A 21 0.79 -32.47 -1.27
N ASP A 22 1.53 -32.49 -0.16
CA ASP A 22 2.86 -31.89 -0.09
C ASP A 22 3.73 -32.55 -1.16
N ASN A 23 3.90 -31.87 -2.30
CA ASN A 23 4.96 -32.15 -3.26
C ASN A 23 5.78 -30.88 -3.43
N ASN A 24 6.79 -30.75 -2.57
CA ASN A 24 7.99 -29.97 -2.88
C ASN A 24 8.60 -30.54 -4.18
N ASN A 25 8.88 -29.66 -5.15
CA ASN A 25 9.48 -29.91 -6.47
C ASN A 25 8.52 -30.22 -7.62
N ASP A 26 7.55 -29.33 -7.85
CA ASP A 26 6.89 -29.24 -9.16
C ASP A 26 6.99 -27.78 -9.64
N ASP A 27 8.14 -27.41 -10.23
CA ASP A 27 8.21 -26.36 -11.26
C ASP A 27 7.49 -26.89 -12.51
N GLY A 28 6.24 -27.29 -12.32
CA GLY A 28 5.37 -27.80 -13.36
C GLY A 28 5.22 -26.71 -14.40
N ALA A 29 5.40 -27.09 -15.67
CA ALA A 29 5.15 -26.21 -16.81
C ALA A 29 3.87 -25.43 -16.55
N SER A 30 4.00 -24.11 -16.38
CA SER A 30 2.89 -23.21 -16.11
C SER A 30 1.77 -23.54 -17.10
N THR A 31 0.65 -24.07 -16.61
CA THR A 31 -0.51 -24.32 -17.47
C THR A 31 -0.85 -22.99 -18.15
N PRO A 32 -0.84 -22.92 -19.50
CA PRO A 32 -1.15 -21.68 -20.19
C PRO A 32 -2.50 -21.16 -19.69
N ILE A 33 -2.54 -19.88 -19.33
CA ILE A 33 -3.81 -19.22 -18.96
C ILE A 33 -4.72 -19.28 -20.19
N ASP A 34 -5.97 -19.69 -20.01
CA ASP A 34 -6.98 -19.73 -21.10
C ASP A 34 -7.00 -18.37 -21.81
N GLU A 35 -6.98 -18.39 -23.15
CA GLU A 35 -7.11 -17.18 -23.97
C GLU A 35 -8.40 -16.39 -23.68
N ASN A 36 -9.41 -17.08 -23.13
CA ASN A 36 -10.69 -16.52 -22.71
C ASN A 36 -10.74 -16.18 -21.21
N ALA A 37 -9.62 -16.25 -20.48
CA ALA A 37 -9.58 -15.89 -19.08
C ALA A 37 -10.07 -14.44 -18.87
N ARG A 38 -10.89 -14.27 -17.83
CA ARG A 38 -11.34 -12.96 -17.38
C ARG A 38 -10.56 -12.61 -16.12
N PHE A 39 -9.93 -11.44 -16.12
CA PHE A 39 -9.19 -10.94 -14.98
C PHE A 39 -10.06 -9.95 -14.21
N THR A 40 -9.93 -9.98 -12.89
CA THR A 40 -10.45 -8.93 -12.01
C THR A 40 -9.28 -8.36 -11.23
N THR A 41 -9.34 -7.06 -10.92
CA THR A 41 -8.39 -6.45 -10.01
C THR A 41 -8.53 -7.09 -8.64
N ALA A 42 -7.43 -7.64 -8.11
CA ALA A 42 -7.35 -8.14 -6.75
C ALA A 42 -6.76 -7.09 -5.80
N ASP A 43 -5.74 -6.38 -6.27
CA ASP A 43 -5.06 -5.32 -5.54
C ASP A 43 -4.56 -4.22 -6.49
N GLN A 44 -4.40 -3.01 -5.97
CA GLN A 44 -3.76 -1.90 -6.65
C GLN A 44 -2.65 -1.33 -5.78
N MET A 45 -1.49 -1.12 -6.39
CA MET A 45 -0.34 -0.49 -5.74
C MET A 45 -0.31 0.99 -6.10
N GLY A 46 -0.48 1.84 -5.10
CA GLY A 46 -0.38 3.29 -5.24
C GLY A 46 0.93 3.85 -4.71
N ARG A 47 0.84 5.03 -4.09
CA ARG A 47 1.94 5.64 -3.32
C ARG A 47 2.24 4.78 -2.09
N PRO A 48 3.48 4.82 -1.59
CA PRO A 48 3.82 4.10 -0.37
C PRO A 48 2.94 4.53 0.82
N ALA A 49 2.71 3.58 1.73
CA ALA A 49 1.98 3.70 2.99
C ALA A 49 0.50 4.18 2.98
N VAL A 50 -0.06 4.72 1.88
CA VAL A 50 -1.41 5.33 1.88
C VAL A 50 -2.50 4.38 2.38
N ASN A 51 -2.64 3.21 1.75
CA ASN A 51 -3.62 2.20 2.16
C ASN A 51 -3.28 1.56 3.53
N THR A 52 -2.01 1.56 3.91
CA THR A 52 -1.57 0.98 5.19
C THR A 52 -1.96 1.86 6.36
N VAL A 53 -1.79 3.18 6.21
CA VAL A 53 -1.91 4.18 7.29
C VAL A 53 -3.31 4.79 7.34
N PHE A 54 -3.88 5.18 6.20
CA PHE A 54 -5.09 6.01 6.17
C PHE A 54 -6.38 5.24 5.92
N ILE A 55 -6.30 3.96 5.57
CA ILE A 55 -7.47 3.12 5.30
C ILE A 55 -7.63 2.08 6.41
N SER A 56 -8.81 2.05 7.02
CA SER A 56 -9.15 1.09 8.07
C SER A 56 -9.12 -0.33 7.54
N SER A 57 -8.77 -1.29 8.40
CA SER A 57 -8.66 -2.71 8.03
C SER A 57 -9.91 -3.27 7.36
N SER A 58 -11.11 -2.79 7.72
CA SER A 58 -12.37 -3.18 7.09
C SER A 58 -12.55 -2.65 5.67
N SER A 59 -11.93 -1.51 5.34
CA SER A 59 -12.05 -0.83 4.05
C SER A 59 -10.97 -1.23 3.05
N LYS A 60 -9.85 -1.86 3.49
CA LYS A 60 -8.68 -2.15 2.63
C LYS A 60 -9.02 -2.94 1.36
N ASN A 61 -9.83 -3.99 1.45
CA ASN A 61 -10.23 -4.77 0.27
C ASN A 61 -11.08 -3.94 -0.72
N SER A 62 -11.97 -3.10 -0.21
CA SER A 62 -12.76 -2.19 -1.04
C SER A 62 -11.86 -1.13 -1.66
N PHE A 63 -10.92 -0.57 -0.91
CA PHE A 63 -9.93 0.36 -1.42
C PHE A 63 -9.12 -0.28 -2.55
N ASN A 64 -8.56 -1.47 -2.35
CA ASN A 64 -7.73 -2.21 -3.31
C ASN A 64 -8.39 -2.52 -4.66
N THR A 65 -9.72 -2.49 -4.72
CA THR A 65 -10.49 -2.77 -5.94
C THR A 65 -11.18 -1.53 -6.51
N THR A 66 -11.16 -0.40 -5.80
CA THR A 66 -11.80 0.85 -6.25
C THR A 66 -10.90 1.56 -7.26
N LEU A 67 -11.42 1.82 -8.46
CA LEU A 67 -10.70 2.57 -9.48
C LEU A 67 -10.15 3.89 -8.93
N PRO A 68 -8.91 4.30 -9.26
CA PRO A 68 -8.31 5.53 -8.74
C PRO A 68 -9.17 6.79 -8.93
N SER A 69 -9.88 6.89 -10.05
CA SER A 69 -10.80 8.00 -10.33
C SER A 69 -11.95 8.12 -9.32
N ASN A 70 -12.26 7.05 -8.60
CA ASN A 70 -13.38 6.95 -7.65
C ASN A 70 -12.89 6.91 -6.19
N GLN A 71 -11.60 6.72 -5.93
CA GLN A 71 -11.04 6.59 -4.58
C GLN A 71 -11.31 7.83 -3.74
N ARG A 72 -11.05 9.03 -4.27
CA ARG A 72 -11.29 10.28 -3.54
C ARG A 72 -12.74 10.40 -3.08
N ALA A 73 -13.70 10.08 -3.95
CA ALA A 73 -15.11 10.16 -3.60
C ALA A 73 -15.50 9.13 -2.52
N ALA A 74 -14.84 7.97 -2.49
CA ALA A 74 -15.17 6.86 -1.60
C ALA A 74 -14.47 6.93 -0.23
N PHE A 75 -13.21 7.40 -0.18
CA PHE A 75 -12.35 7.21 1.00
C PHE A 75 -11.79 8.49 1.62
N ARG A 76 -11.94 9.67 0.98
CA ARG A 76 -11.37 10.92 1.49
C ARG A 76 -11.75 11.21 2.94
N THR A 77 -13.04 11.07 3.29
CA THR A 77 -13.54 11.31 4.66
C THR A 77 -12.92 10.35 5.67
N GLU A 78 -12.73 9.08 5.29
CA GLU A 78 -12.09 8.08 6.16
C GLU A 78 -10.61 8.43 6.38
N MET A 79 -9.89 8.79 5.32
CA MET A 79 -8.48 9.20 5.40
C MET A 79 -8.30 10.45 6.28
N GLU A 80 -9.19 11.45 6.14
CA GLU A 80 -9.16 12.66 6.96
C GLU A 80 -9.41 12.38 8.44
N THR A 81 -10.37 11.51 8.72
CA THR A 81 -10.68 11.06 10.09
C THR A 81 -9.48 10.35 10.71
N ASN A 82 -8.85 9.45 9.95
CA ASN A 82 -7.70 8.70 10.42
C ASN A 82 -6.47 9.60 10.61
N LEU A 83 -6.21 10.56 9.71
CA LEU A 83 -5.14 11.53 9.88
C LEU A 83 -5.32 12.35 11.16
N SER A 84 -6.52 12.89 11.40
CA SER A 84 -6.82 13.70 12.59
C SER A 84 -6.73 12.89 13.89
N GLY A 85 -7.08 11.60 13.83
CA GLY A 85 -6.96 10.69 14.98
C GLY A 85 -5.53 10.20 15.23
N LEU A 86 -4.70 10.16 14.18
CA LEU A 86 -3.33 9.67 14.22
C LEU A 86 -2.34 10.76 14.63
N SER A 87 -2.43 11.94 14.02
CA SER A 87 -1.42 12.97 14.14
C SER A 87 -1.90 14.18 14.96
N PRO A 88 -1.23 14.50 16.07
CA PRO A 88 -1.47 15.73 16.79
C PRO A 88 -1.07 17.00 16.01
N ALA A 89 -0.25 16.88 14.95
CA ALA A 89 0.13 18.00 14.07
C ALA A 89 -1.02 18.51 13.16
N TYR A 90 -2.21 17.89 13.25
CA TYR A 90 -3.41 18.30 12.52
C TYR A 90 -4.60 18.52 13.46
N ALA A 91 -4.33 18.84 14.73
CA ALA A 91 -5.35 19.00 15.76
C ALA A 91 -6.21 20.27 15.56
N ASN A 92 -5.67 21.30 14.92
CA ASN A 92 -6.35 22.57 14.64
C ASN A 92 -6.47 22.80 13.12
N GLU A 93 -7.44 23.64 12.73
CA GLU A 93 -7.71 23.94 11.31
C GLU A 93 -6.61 24.79 10.65
N SER A 94 -5.82 25.52 11.44
CA SER A 94 -4.70 26.33 10.96
C SER A 94 -3.43 25.51 10.71
N ASP A 95 -3.37 24.29 11.25
CA ASP A 95 -2.16 23.48 11.23
C ASP A 95 -1.89 22.98 9.81
N ALA A 96 -0.61 22.93 9.46
CA ALA A 96 -0.14 22.44 8.18
C ALA A 96 1.14 21.62 8.33
N ASN A 97 1.42 20.77 7.34
CA ASN A 97 2.69 20.05 7.27
C ASN A 97 3.83 20.91 6.71
N ALA A 98 5.01 20.33 6.63
CA ALA A 98 6.22 20.95 6.08
C ALA A 98 6.10 21.41 4.61
N LEU A 99 5.03 21.04 3.89
CA LEU A 99 4.71 21.55 2.55
C LEU A 99 3.72 22.73 2.58
N GLY A 100 3.34 23.21 3.76
CA GLY A 100 2.31 24.23 3.94
C GLY A 100 0.89 23.73 3.63
N GLN A 101 0.68 22.41 3.61
CA GLN A 101 -0.64 21.83 3.35
C GLN A 101 -1.37 21.62 4.66
N ASN A 102 -2.53 22.27 4.78
CA ASN A 102 -3.47 21.93 5.83
C ASN A 102 -4.06 20.53 5.62
N ARG A 103 -4.80 20.04 6.61
CA ARG A 103 -5.42 18.70 6.61
C ARG A 103 -6.15 18.41 5.29
N ASP A 104 -7.02 19.32 4.85
CA ASP A 104 -7.80 19.13 3.64
C ASP A 104 -6.94 19.00 2.39
N ALA A 105 -5.94 19.88 2.23
CA ALA A 105 -5.04 19.87 1.08
C ALA A 105 -4.17 18.61 1.04
N PHE A 106 -3.69 18.16 2.20
CA PHE A 106 -2.87 16.95 2.28
C PHE A 106 -3.69 15.70 1.96
N ILE A 107 -4.88 15.56 2.53
CA ILE A 107 -5.77 14.43 2.18
C ILE A 107 -6.20 14.50 0.72
N ASP A 108 -6.45 15.69 0.19
CA ASP A 108 -6.78 15.89 -1.22
C ASP A 108 -5.67 15.43 -2.18
N LEU A 109 -4.41 15.56 -1.77
CA LEU A 109 -3.24 15.05 -2.49
C LEU A 109 -3.16 13.51 -2.45
N LEU A 110 -3.50 12.91 -1.31
CA LEU A 110 -3.37 11.46 -1.08
C LEU A 110 -4.59 10.64 -1.51
N ALA A 111 -5.79 11.23 -1.53
CA ALA A 111 -7.05 10.52 -1.74
C ALA A 111 -7.23 9.93 -3.15
N THR A 112 -6.37 10.32 -4.09
CA THR A 112 -6.17 9.62 -5.36
C THR A 112 -4.81 8.95 -5.29
N ASP A 113 -4.81 7.68 -4.92
CA ASP A 113 -3.62 6.91 -4.64
C ASP A 113 -3.01 6.34 -5.93
N VAL A 114 -2.20 7.18 -6.57
CA VAL A 114 -1.48 6.86 -7.81
C VAL A 114 -0.02 7.23 -7.68
N LEU A 115 0.86 6.37 -8.22
CA LEU A 115 2.28 6.67 -8.31
C LEU A 115 2.54 7.57 -9.53
N ASN A 116 2.83 8.84 -9.28
CA ASN A 116 3.25 9.76 -10.32
C ASN A 116 4.73 9.54 -10.65
N VAL A 117 5.08 9.63 -11.94
CA VAL A 117 6.47 9.58 -12.41
C VAL A 117 6.68 10.70 -13.41
N SER A 118 7.74 11.48 -13.21
CA SER A 118 8.18 12.48 -14.17
C SER A 118 9.04 11.84 -15.26
N LEU A 119 8.66 12.00 -16.52
CA LEU A 119 9.42 11.45 -17.66
C LEU A 119 10.46 12.44 -18.23
N THR A 120 10.38 13.71 -17.82
CA THR A 120 11.19 14.80 -18.39
C THR A 120 11.83 15.69 -17.33
N GLY A 121 11.42 15.59 -16.07
CA GLY A 121 11.98 16.34 -14.94
C GLY A 121 12.56 15.42 -13.86
N THR A 122 12.93 16.02 -12.73
CA THR A 122 13.47 15.27 -11.58
C THR A 122 12.45 14.25 -11.10
N THR A 123 12.89 12.99 -10.98
CA THR A 123 12.12 11.90 -10.37
C THR A 123 12.57 11.77 -8.93
N THR A 124 11.70 12.16 -7.99
CA THR A 124 11.96 12.05 -6.55
C THR A 124 10.64 11.98 -5.79
N PHE A 125 10.67 11.36 -4.63
CA PHE A 125 9.58 11.40 -3.67
C PHE A 125 9.49 12.79 -3.04
N PHE A 126 10.63 13.34 -2.62
CA PHE A 126 10.79 14.72 -2.17
C PHE A 126 12.26 15.13 -2.13
N ASP A 127 12.60 16.31 -2.67
CA ASP A 127 13.97 16.87 -2.63
C ASP A 127 14.02 18.32 -2.07
N GLY A 128 12.94 18.77 -1.42
CA GLY A 128 12.77 20.15 -0.97
C GLY A 128 12.12 21.08 -2.01
N THR A 129 12.06 20.68 -3.28
CA THR A 129 11.43 21.47 -4.37
C THR A 129 10.37 20.67 -5.11
N ASN A 130 10.71 19.47 -5.57
CA ASN A 130 9.86 18.54 -6.27
C ASN A 130 9.18 17.62 -5.26
N VAL A 131 7.88 17.39 -5.42
CA VAL A 131 7.05 16.61 -4.51
C VAL A 131 6.33 15.53 -5.30
N LEU A 132 6.54 14.28 -4.92
CA LEU A 132 5.87 13.10 -5.44
C LEU A 132 5.94 12.99 -6.98
N THR A 133 7.12 13.24 -7.56
CA THR A 133 7.38 13.10 -9.01
C THR A 133 7.99 11.74 -9.37
N GLY A 134 7.96 10.81 -8.42
CA GLY A 134 8.43 9.43 -8.54
C GLY A 134 9.22 9.04 -7.30
N ARG A 135 10.29 8.27 -7.49
CA ARG A 135 11.20 7.86 -6.42
C ARG A 135 12.58 7.60 -6.97
N ASN A 136 13.59 8.24 -6.39
CA ASN A 136 15.00 7.91 -6.57
C ASN A 136 15.41 6.80 -5.57
N LEU A 137 16.48 6.05 -5.87
CA LEU A 137 16.98 4.99 -5.00
C LEU A 137 17.36 5.50 -3.60
N THR A 138 17.84 6.74 -3.53
CA THR A 138 18.30 7.38 -2.28
C THR A 138 17.20 8.15 -1.55
N ASP A 139 15.95 8.15 -2.05
CA ASP A 139 14.88 8.84 -1.34
C ASP A 139 14.49 8.04 -0.09
N ASP A 140 14.58 8.71 1.06
CA ASP A 140 14.05 8.23 2.32
C ASP A 140 12.54 8.54 2.38
N VAL A 141 11.78 7.64 1.76
CA VAL A 141 10.33 7.77 1.62
C VAL A 141 9.64 7.79 2.99
N ILE A 142 10.06 6.93 3.92
CA ILE A 142 9.35 6.77 5.18
C ILE A 142 9.60 7.98 6.09
N SER A 143 10.84 8.48 6.18
CA SER A 143 11.10 9.69 6.95
C SER A 143 10.38 10.91 6.37
N VAL A 144 10.27 11.03 5.05
CA VAL A 144 9.45 12.09 4.43
C VAL A 144 7.97 11.92 4.77
N GLU A 145 7.41 10.72 4.70
CA GLU A 145 6.01 10.48 5.07
C GLU A 145 5.72 10.82 6.53
N LEU A 146 6.60 10.37 7.44
CA LEU A 146 6.52 10.66 8.86
C LEU A 146 6.66 12.16 9.14
N LEU A 147 7.58 12.85 8.46
CA LEU A 147 7.70 14.31 8.50
C LEU A 147 6.41 15.01 8.07
N LEU A 148 5.76 14.55 6.99
CA LEU A 148 4.50 15.15 6.53
C LEU A 148 3.32 14.85 7.44
N ILE A 149 3.33 13.73 8.15
CA ILE A 149 2.27 13.37 9.09
C ILE A 149 2.47 14.08 10.43
N PHE A 150 3.69 14.10 10.97
CA PHE A 150 3.99 14.48 12.36
C PHE A 150 4.89 15.70 12.51
N GLY A 151 5.50 16.22 11.44
CA GLY A 151 6.49 17.30 11.54
C GLY A 151 5.92 18.68 11.80
N GLY A 152 4.63 18.92 11.50
CA GLY A 152 4.07 20.27 11.47
C GLY A 152 4.74 21.17 10.41
N GLU A 153 4.57 22.48 10.50
CA GLU A 153 4.96 23.42 9.43
C GLU A 153 6.47 23.57 9.28
N ASP A 154 7.21 23.49 10.38
CA ASP A 154 8.67 23.61 10.40
C ASP A 154 9.40 22.27 10.48
N GLY A 155 8.65 21.16 10.56
CA GLY A 155 9.19 19.81 10.64
C GLY A 155 9.65 19.40 12.05
N THR A 156 9.39 20.20 13.08
CA THR A 156 9.96 20.00 14.42
C THR A 156 8.93 19.74 15.53
N GLU A 157 7.63 19.65 15.23
CA GLU A 157 6.59 19.53 16.27
C GLU A 157 6.67 18.22 17.06
N PHE A 158 6.79 17.08 16.37
CA PHE A 158 6.83 15.75 16.99
C PHE A 158 8.06 14.94 16.52
N PRO A 159 9.29 15.37 16.86
CA PRO A 159 10.52 14.86 16.25
C PRO A 159 10.78 13.38 16.54
N GLY A 160 10.19 12.81 17.59
CA GLY A 160 10.26 11.37 17.87
C GLY A 160 9.35 10.51 16.99
N LEU A 161 8.49 11.12 16.18
CA LEU A 161 7.55 10.47 15.26
C LEU A 161 7.77 10.89 13.80
N SER A 162 8.63 11.88 13.54
CA SER A 162 8.85 12.47 12.21
C SER A 162 9.97 11.81 11.39
N ASP A 163 10.56 10.72 11.89
CA ASP A 163 11.71 10.05 11.29
C ASP A 163 11.69 8.55 11.64
N ASP A 164 12.11 7.68 10.72
CA ASP A 164 12.12 6.23 10.94
C ASP A 164 13.42 5.70 11.55
N ASN A 165 14.43 6.56 11.67
CA ASN A 165 15.78 6.32 12.16
C ASN A 165 16.56 5.27 11.34
N VAL A 166 16.28 5.17 10.03
CA VAL A 166 16.94 4.26 9.08
C VAL A 166 17.65 5.05 7.97
N ASP A 167 18.80 5.62 8.31
CA ASP A 167 19.56 6.51 7.40
C ASP A 167 20.26 5.79 6.23
N SER A 168 20.41 4.47 6.29
CA SER A 168 21.15 3.72 5.27
C SER A 168 20.82 2.23 5.24
N ASN A 169 21.06 1.63 4.08
CA ASN A 169 21.03 0.18 3.94
C ASN A 169 22.30 -0.48 4.48
N ASP A 170 22.16 -1.73 4.94
CA ASP A 170 23.29 -2.61 5.30
C ASP A 170 24.29 -2.80 4.14
N LYS A 171 23.80 -2.78 2.90
CA LYS A 171 24.61 -2.78 1.67
C LYS A 171 24.19 -1.66 0.75
N GLN A 172 25.18 -0.98 0.18
CA GLN A 172 24.95 0.02 -0.86
C GLN A 172 24.23 -0.59 -2.07
N PHE A 173 23.34 0.21 -2.67
CA PHE A 173 22.71 -0.15 -3.94
C PHE A 173 23.78 -0.33 -5.04
N LEU A 174 23.52 -1.23 -5.98
CA LEU A 174 24.33 -1.41 -7.17
C LEU A 174 24.11 -0.22 -8.12
N SER A 175 25.11 0.08 -8.96
CA SER A 175 24.98 1.09 -10.01
C SER A 175 24.30 0.57 -11.28
N THR A 176 23.96 -0.72 -11.31
CA THR A 176 23.30 -1.39 -12.44
C THR A 176 22.14 -2.26 -11.95
N PHE A 177 21.15 -2.44 -12.81
CA PHE A 177 20.02 -3.32 -12.52
C PHE A 177 20.47 -4.79 -12.31
N PRO A 178 19.89 -5.52 -11.33
CA PRO A 178 18.94 -5.07 -10.32
C PRO A 178 19.64 -4.23 -9.24
N TYR A 179 19.19 -2.99 -9.02
CA TYR A 179 19.88 -2.02 -8.14
C TYR A 179 19.95 -2.47 -6.67
N LEU A 180 19.14 -3.45 -6.24
CA LEU A 180 19.17 -4.01 -4.90
C LEU A 180 20.34 -5.00 -4.76
N ALA A 181 21.16 -4.82 -3.72
CA ALA A 181 22.23 -5.75 -3.39
C ALA A 181 21.67 -7.08 -2.85
N ALA A 182 22.40 -8.19 -3.08
CA ALA A 182 22.01 -9.50 -2.55
C ALA A 182 22.01 -9.52 -1.01
N PRO A 183 21.03 -10.20 -0.37
CA PRO A 183 21.00 -10.39 1.09
C PRO A 183 22.26 -11.12 1.57
N PHE A 184 22.57 -10.97 2.85
CA PHE A 184 23.72 -11.61 3.51
C PHE A 184 23.45 -13.08 3.86
#